data_AF-A0A8E0I257-F1
#
_entry.id   AF-A0A8E0I257-F1
#
_cell.length_a   1.000
_cell.length_b   1.000
_cell.length_c   1.000
_cell.angle_alpha   90.00
_cell.angle_beta   90.00
_cell.angle_gamma   90.00
#
_symmetry.space_group_name_H-M   'P 1'
#
loop_
_entity.id
_entity.type
_entity.pdbx_description
1 polymer ?
#
loop_
_entity_poly.entity_id
_entity_poly.type
_entity_poly.pdbx_seq_one_letter_code
_entity_poly.pdbx_strand_id
1 'polypeptide(L)'
;MTIITLIERSQIELMQHHTIQYIATILGRSRISIRHELRRCPEGDYCAIIAHDHADSCRHCCGRHSILTPKLKHVVTEKLNLGWFPEMVNYAVHRAPHTIYHWIYQRQVDFQPSQLFDHGKRHKRRQDLRSRCNQAVGTSIEVRSESANRRTEK
;
A
#
# COMPACT_ATOMS: atom_id res chain seq x y z
N MET A 1 -15.70 -12.95 -0.72
CA MET A 1 -15.10 -14.13 -1.36
C MET A 1 -14.22 -14.84 -0.34
N THR A 2 -14.62 -16.02 0.11
CA THR A 2 -13.82 -16.87 1.00
C THR A 2 -12.58 -17.36 0.25
N ILE A 3 -11.41 -17.21 0.86
CA ILE A 3 -10.13 -17.67 0.31
C ILE A 3 -10.15 -19.21 0.19
N ILE A 4 -9.71 -19.73 -0.95
CA ILE A 4 -9.40 -21.16 -1.14
C ILE A 4 -7.97 -21.36 -0.65
N THR A 5 -7.79 -22.32 0.25
CA THR A 5 -6.50 -22.66 0.87
C THR A 5 -5.67 -23.59 -0.02
N LEU A 6 -4.38 -23.76 0.28
CA LEU A 6 -3.53 -24.71 -0.45
C LEU A 6 -4.06 -26.15 -0.36
N ILE A 7 -4.54 -26.55 0.83
CA ILE A 7 -5.08 -27.90 1.06
C ILE A 7 -6.29 -28.15 0.17
N GLU A 8 -7.23 -27.21 0.12
CA GLU A 8 -8.40 -27.32 -0.76
C GLU A 8 -7.99 -27.38 -2.23
N ARG A 9 -6.94 -26.66 -2.64
CA ARG A 9 -6.39 -26.77 -4.01
C ARG A 9 -5.82 -28.16 -4.30
N SER A 10 -5.07 -28.74 -3.37
CA SER A 10 -4.54 -30.10 -3.51
C SER A 10 -5.67 -31.14 -3.59
N GLN A 11 -6.76 -30.95 -2.85
CA GLN A 11 -7.94 -31.81 -2.97
C GLN A 11 -8.63 -31.67 -4.33
N ILE A 12 -8.71 -30.46 -4.89
CA ILE A 12 -9.24 -30.23 -6.25
C ILE A 12 -8.38 -30.94 -7.30
N GLU A 13 -7.06 -30.89 -7.17
CA GLU A 13 -6.11 -31.58 -8.06
C GLU A 13 -6.33 -33.10 -8.07
N LEU A 14 -6.49 -33.73 -6.91
CA LEU A 14 -6.81 -35.16 -6.82
C LEU A 14 -8.18 -35.49 -7.41
N MET A 15 -9.13 -34.55 -7.36
CA MET A 15 -10.52 -34.75 -7.80
C MET A 15 -10.80 -34.18 -9.20
N GLN A 16 -9.78 -33.76 -9.95
CA GLN A 16 -9.95 -32.98 -11.18
C GLN A 16 -10.77 -33.69 -12.27
N HIS A 17 -10.80 -35.02 -12.27
CA HIS A 17 -11.56 -35.82 -13.23
C HIS A 17 -13.03 -36.05 -12.82
N HIS A 18 -13.46 -35.52 -11.67
CA HIS A 18 -14.84 -35.58 -11.22
C HIS A 18 -15.64 -34.34 -11.65
N THR A 19 -16.96 -34.41 -11.51
CA THR A 19 -17.83 -33.27 -11.83
C THR A 19 -17.61 -32.10 -10.87
N ILE A 20 -17.75 -30.87 -11.37
CA ILE A 20 -17.65 -29.65 -10.56
C ILE A 20 -18.62 -29.68 -9.36
N GLN A 21 -19.79 -30.30 -9.54
CA GLN A 21 -20.79 -30.42 -8.49
C GLN A 21 -20.33 -31.32 -7.35
N TYR A 22 -19.68 -32.45 -7.65
CA TYR A 22 -19.11 -33.37 -6.66
C TYR A 22 -17.99 -32.70 -5.84
N ILE A 23 -17.08 -32.00 -6.53
CA ILE A 23 -15.99 -31.25 -5.89
C ILE A 23 -16.55 -30.16 -4.96
N ALA A 24 -17.55 -29.41 -5.44
CA ALA A 24 -18.21 -28.36 -4.67
C ALA A 24 -18.90 -28.91 -3.40
N THR A 25 -19.57 -30.06 -3.49
CA THR A 25 -20.22 -30.70 -2.33
C THR A 25 -19.23 -31.18 -1.30
N ILE A 26 -18.10 -31.76 -1.72
CA ILE A 26 -17.08 -32.28 -0.80
C ILE A 26 -16.35 -31.15 -0.08
N LEU A 27 -16.01 -30.07 -0.79
CA LEU A 27 -15.30 -28.93 -0.21
C LEU A 27 -16.25 -27.95 0.51
N GLY A 28 -17.57 -28.16 0.45
CA GLY A 28 -18.54 -27.21 0.99
C GLY A 28 -18.47 -25.83 0.33
N ARG A 29 -18.05 -25.75 -0.94
CA ARG A 29 -17.86 -24.49 -1.69
C ARG A 29 -18.91 -24.35 -2.78
N SER A 30 -19.09 -23.11 -3.27
CA SER A 30 -20.01 -22.88 -4.39
C SER A 30 -19.45 -23.46 -5.70
N ARG A 31 -20.33 -23.98 -6.57
CA ARG A 31 -19.97 -24.46 -7.91
C ARG A 31 -19.24 -23.41 -8.75
N ILE A 32 -19.59 -22.13 -8.53
CA ILE A 32 -18.99 -20.99 -9.24
C ILE A 32 -17.54 -20.78 -8.76
N SER A 33 -17.28 -20.90 -7.46
CA SER A 33 -15.93 -20.80 -6.90
C SER A 33 -15.01 -21.88 -7.46
N ILE A 34 -15.45 -23.13 -7.50
CA ILE A 34 -14.68 -24.25 -8.07
C ILE A 34 -14.43 -24.04 -9.56
N ARG A 35 -15.44 -23.58 -10.33
CA ARG A 35 -15.27 -23.26 -11.75
C ARG A 35 -14.22 -22.17 -11.98
N HIS A 36 -14.23 -21.10 -11.19
CA HIS A 36 -13.22 -20.04 -11.29
C HIS A 36 -11.84 -20.53 -10.89
N GLU A 37 -11.75 -21.43 -9.91
CA GLU A 37 -10.49 -22.01 -9.49
C GLU A 37 -9.88 -22.90 -10.57
N LEU A 38 -10.66 -23.81 -11.15
CA LEU A 38 -10.20 -24.67 -12.25
C LEU A 38 -9.75 -23.85 -13.47
N ARG A 39 -10.37 -22.69 -13.73
CA ARG A 39 -9.96 -21.77 -14.80
C ARG A 39 -8.61 -21.09 -14.57
N ARG A 40 -8.00 -21.19 -13.38
CA ARG A 40 -6.66 -20.64 -13.13
C ARG A 40 -5.56 -21.35 -13.91
N CYS A 41 -5.79 -22.62 -14.27
CA CYS A 41 -4.89 -23.43 -15.11
C CYS A 41 -5.61 -23.73 -16.43
N PRO A 42 -5.58 -22.83 -17.42
CA PRO A 42 -6.28 -23.02 -18.70
C PRO A 42 -5.59 -24.01 -19.64
N GLU A 43 -4.29 -24.24 -19.46
CA GLU A 43 -3.47 -25.12 -20.30
C GLU A 43 -3.01 -26.34 -19.48
N GLY A 44 -3.61 -27.49 -19.75
CA GLY A 44 -3.24 -28.78 -19.14
C GLY A 44 -4.08 -29.20 -17.94
N ASP A 45 -3.58 -30.20 -17.23
CA ASP A 45 -4.18 -30.70 -15.99
C ASP A 45 -4.08 -29.66 -14.88
N TYR A 46 -5.05 -29.67 -13.97
CA TYR A 46 -5.09 -28.70 -12.89
C TYR A 46 -3.99 -29.02 -11.87
N CYS A 47 -3.09 -28.06 -11.64
CA CYS A 47 -2.04 -28.19 -10.62
C CYS A 47 -2.29 -27.24 -9.46
N ALA A 48 -2.35 -27.78 -8.24
CA ALA A 48 -2.62 -26.99 -7.04
C ALA A 48 -1.55 -25.94 -6.77
N ILE A 49 -0.28 -26.28 -7.02
CA ILE A 49 0.87 -25.39 -6.79
C ILE A 49 0.78 -24.18 -7.72
N ILE A 50 0.61 -24.42 -9.03
CA ILE A 50 0.50 -23.36 -10.03
C ILE A 50 -0.70 -22.45 -9.73
N ALA A 51 -1.86 -23.03 -9.41
CA ALA A 51 -3.05 -22.26 -9.05
C ALA A 51 -2.84 -21.42 -7.78
N HIS A 52 -2.07 -21.93 -6.81
CA HIS A 52 -1.72 -21.22 -5.59
C HIS A 52 -0.77 -20.06 -5.85
N ASP A 53 0.32 -20.30 -6.56
CA ASP A 53 1.31 -19.28 -6.93
C ASP A 53 0.69 -18.18 -7.78
N HIS A 54 -0.20 -18.54 -8.71
CA HIS A 54 -0.97 -17.57 -9.48
C HIS A 54 -1.88 -16.73 -8.58
N ALA A 55 -2.60 -17.36 -7.64
CA ALA A 55 -3.46 -16.63 -6.70
C ALA A 55 -2.67 -15.67 -5.79
N ASP A 56 -1.50 -16.09 -5.33
CA ASP A 56 -0.63 -15.25 -4.50
C ASP A 56 0.01 -14.14 -5.32
N SER A 57 0.45 -14.41 -6.55
CA SER A 57 0.92 -13.38 -7.47
C SER A 57 -0.17 -12.33 -7.72
N CYS A 58 -1.42 -12.74 -8.00
CA CYS A 58 -2.53 -11.80 -8.12
C CYS A 58 -2.72 -10.98 -6.85
N ARG A 59 -2.66 -11.61 -5.66
CA ARG A 59 -2.79 -10.89 -4.37
C ARG A 59 -1.68 -9.87 -4.15
N HIS A 60 -0.44 -10.21 -4.47
CA HIS A 60 0.70 -9.29 -4.39
C HIS A 60 0.57 -8.13 -5.40
N CYS A 61 0.00 -8.40 -6.57
CA CYS A 61 -0.27 -7.41 -7.60
C CYS A 61 -1.55 -6.60 -7.37
N CYS A 62 -2.42 -7.01 -6.43
CA CYS A 62 -3.64 -6.29 -6.11
C CYS A 62 -3.33 -4.96 -5.39
N GLY A 63 -4.15 -3.95 -5.69
CA GLY A 63 -4.08 -2.64 -5.02
C GLY A 63 -3.41 -1.56 -5.88
N ARG A 64 -2.85 -0.55 -5.21
CA ARG A 64 -2.25 0.59 -5.89
C ARG A 64 -0.83 0.24 -6.36
N HIS A 65 -0.64 0.21 -7.67
CA HIS A 65 0.69 0.04 -8.24
C HIS A 65 1.62 1.20 -7.86
N SER A 66 2.91 0.88 -7.68
CA SER A 66 3.93 1.90 -7.42
C SER A 66 4.04 2.83 -8.63
N ILE A 67 4.15 4.13 -8.35
CA ILE A 67 4.38 5.15 -9.39
C ILE A 67 5.84 5.10 -9.90
N LEU A 68 6.71 4.42 -9.15
CA LEU A 68 8.13 4.28 -9.43
C LEU A 68 8.35 3.21 -10.51
N THR A 69 8.41 3.63 -11.77
CA THR A 69 8.82 2.73 -12.86
C THR A 69 10.34 2.52 -12.87
N PRO A 70 10.86 1.45 -13.48
CA PRO A 70 12.31 1.20 -13.54
C PRO A 70 13.10 2.34 -14.20
N LYS A 71 12.56 2.93 -15.27
CA LYS A 71 13.12 4.12 -15.92
C LYS A 71 13.15 5.32 -14.97
N LEU A 72 12.08 5.53 -14.20
CA LEU A 72 12.01 6.62 -13.23
C LEU A 72 13.01 6.42 -12.10
N LYS A 73 13.13 5.18 -11.61
CA LYS A 73 14.14 4.80 -10.60
C LYS A 73 15.53 5.16 -11.09
N HIS A 74 15.88 4.83 -12.33
CA HIS A 74 17.18 5.12 -12.91
C HIS A 74 17.48 6.62 -12.97
N VAL A 75 16.54 7.44 -13.45
CA VAL A 75 16.70 8.90 -13.51
C VAL A 75 16.85 9.49 -12.10
N VAL A 76 16.06 9.03 -11.13
CA VAL A 76 16.17 9.49 -9.74
C VAL A 76 17.53 9.12 -9.15
N THR A 77 18.01 7.88 -9.33
CA THR A 77 19.34 7.46 -8.86
C THR A 77 20.45 8.29 -9.48
N GLU A 78 20.40 8.54 -10.78
CA GLU A 78 21.42 9.31 -11.50
C GLU A 78 21.50 10.75 -10.95
N LYS A 79 20.36 11.43 -10.81
CA LYS A 79 20.34 12.81 -10.27
C LYS A 79 20.80 12.88 -8.83
N LEU A 80 20.45 11.91 -7.99
CA LEU A 80 20.93 11.86 -6.61
C LEU A 80 22.45 11.62 -6.55
N ASN A 81 23.00 10.79 -7.44
CA ASN A 81 24.45 10.56 -7.54
C ASN A 81 25.22 11.80 -8.02
N LEU A 82 24.58 12.68 -8.80
CA LEU A 82 25.12 13.99 -9.16
C LEU A 82 25.09 15.01 -7.99
N GLY A 83 24.64 14.60 -6.80
CA GLY A 83 24.56 15.45 -5.61
C GLY A 83 23.31 16.34 -5.55
N TRP A 84 22.28 16.07 -6.36
CA TRP A 84 21.05 16.86 -6.33
C TRP A 84 20.22 16.54 -5.09
N PHE A 85 19.61 17.58 -4.51
CA PHE A 85 18.64 17.43 -3.44
C PHE A 85 17.31 16.87 -3.96
N PRO A 86 16.53 16.13 -3.16
CA PRO A 86 15.20 15.64 -3.56
C PRO A 86 14.24 16.75 -4.04
N GLU A 87 14.37 17.96 -3.50
CA GLU A 87 13.67 19.17 -3.95
C GLU A 87 14.05 19.57 -5.38
N MET A 88 15.32 19.38 -5.76
CA MET A 88 15.83 19.65 -7.11
C MET A 88 15.41 18.54 -8.08
N VAL A 89 15.47 17.29 -7.64
CA VAL A 89 15.07 16.11 -8.43
C VAL A 89 13.59 16.18 -8.79
N ASN A 90 12.73 16.75 -7.93
CA ASN A 90 11.32 16.99 -8.25
C ASN A 90 11.13 17.75 -9.57
N TYR A 91 11.94 18.78 -9.85
CA TYR A 91 11.80 19.55 -11.09
C TYR A 91 12.09 18.72 -12.35
N ALA A 92 13.01 17.76 -12.27
CA ALA A 92 13.34 16.87 -13.39
C ALA A 92 12.33 15.72 -13.56
N VAL A 93 11.78 15.23 -12.45
CA VAL A 93 10.98 14.00 -12.40
C VAL A 93 9.48 14.28 -12.33
N HIS A 94 9.08 15.54 -12.09
CA HIS A 94 7.71 15.99 -11.87
C HIS A 94 6.99 15.20 -10.76
N ARG A 95 7.71 14.93 -9.66
CA ARG A 95 7.22 14.17 -8.51
C ARG A 95 7.52 14.90 -7.23
N ALA A 96 6.50 15.06 -6.38
CA ALA A 96 6.62 15.79 -5.14
C ALA A 96 7.84 15.32 -4.32
N PRO A 97 8.63 16.23 -3.72
CA PRO A 97 9.88 15.87 -3.05
C PRO A 97 9.68 14.84 -1.94
N HIS A 98 8.54 14.89 -1.23
CA HIS A 98 8.18 13.89 -0.23
C HIS A 98 8.09 12.46 -0.79
N THR A 99 7.68 12.30 -2.06
CA THR A 99 7.65 10.98 -2.71
C THR A 99 9.05 10.45 -3.00
N ILE A 100 9.98 11.34 -3.37
CA ILE A 100 11.38 11.00 -3.60
C ILE A 100 12.04 10.57 -2.29
N TYR A 101 11.83 11.34 -1.21
CA TYR A 101 12.25 10.93 0.14
C TYR A 101 11.67 9.57 0.53
N HIS A 102 10.38 9.35 0.27
CA HIS A 102 9.73 8.08 0.58
C HIS A 102 10.40 6.89 -0.12
N TRP A 103 10.75 7.04 -1.40
CA TRP A 103 11.46 5.99 -2.16
C TRP A 103 12.87 5.71 -1.60
N ILE A 104 13.58 6.75 -1.17
CA ILE A 104 14.90 6.61 -0.53
C ILE A 104 14.78 5.85 0.80
N TYR A 105 13.82 6.23 1.65
CA TYR A 105 13.62 5.58 2.95
C TYR A 105 13.12 4.13 2.82
N GLN A 106 12.27 3.84 1.83
CA GLN A 106 11.80 2.48 1.54
C GLN A 106 12.82 1.62 0.80
N ARG A 107 14.05 2.11 0.56
CA ARG A 107 15.11 1.40 -0.19
C ARG A 107 14.68 0.99 -1.60
N GLN A 108 13.74 1.72 -2.20
CA GLN A 108 13.29 1.45 -3.57
C GLN A 108 14.26 2.02 -4.62
N VAL A 109 15.04 3.03 -4.23
CA VAL A 109 16.10 3.67 -5.01
C VAL A 109 17.44 3.22 -4.44
N ASP A 110 18.42 2.96 -5.31
CA ASP A 110 19.74 2.45 -4.93
C ASP A 110 20.62 3.60 -4.40
N PHE A 111 20.16 4.25 -3.33
CA PHE A 111 20.78 5.42 -2.72
C PHE A 111 20.60 5.37 -1.20
N GLN A 112 21.66 5.65 -0.43
CA GLN A 112 21.58 5.65 1.03
C GLN A 112 21.13 7.03 1.53
N PRO A 113 20.17 7.12 2.48
CA PRO A 113 19.77 8.39 3.09
C PRO A 113 20.93 9.18 3.70
N SER A 114 21.99 8.50 4.15
CA SER A 114 23.21 9.11 4.71
C SER A 114 24.02 9.91 3.68
N GLN A 115 23.89 9.58 2.40
CA GLN A 115 24.54 10.25 1.27
C GLN A 115 23.81 11.53 0.85
N LEU A 116 22.61 11.81 1.39
CA LEU A 116 21.96 13.10 1.20
C LEU A 116 22.81 14.19 1.86
N PHE A 117 22.88 15.35 1.20
CA PHE A 117 23.69 16.49 1.64
C PHE A 117 23.39 16.94 3.09
N ASP A 118 22.12 16.91 3.49
CA ASP A 118 21.69 17.23 4.86
C ASP A 118 21.65 16.00 5.80
N HIS A 119 22.18 14.86 5.37
CA HIS A 119 22.09 13.56 6.06
C HIS A 119 20.64 13.15 6.42
N GLY A 120 19.66 13.59 5.62
CA GLY A 120 18.25 13.36 5.90
C GLY A 120 17.68 14.17 7.07
N LYS A 121 18.36 15.25 7.50
CA LYS A 121 17.80 16.19 8.48
C LYS A 121 16.56 16.85 7.90
N ARG A 122 15.39 16.45 8.41
CA ARG A 122 14.11 17.06 8.01
C ARG A 122 14.03 18.47 8.56
N HIS A 123 13.88 19.47 7.68
CA HIS A 123 13.60 20.84 8.11
C HIS A 123 12.29 20.84 8.92
N LYS A 124 12.37 21.12 10.23
CA LYS A 124 11.16 21.27 11.05
C LYS A 124 10.37 22.46 10.49
N ARG A 125 9.05 22.33 10.36
CA ARG A 125 8.22 23.52 10.12
C ARG A 125 8.52 24.51 11.24
N ARG A 126 8.74 25.79 10.89
CA ARG A 126 8.79 26.85 11.89
C ARG A 126 7.53 26.73 12.74
N GLN A 127 7.72 26.65 14.05
CA GLN A 127 6.63 26.51 15.00
C GLN A 127 5.67 27.69 14.79
N ASP A 128 4.41 27.40 14.49
CA ASP A 128 3.41 28.45 14.26
C ASP A 128 3.17 29.20 15.58
N LEU A 129 3.73 30.41 15.67
CA LEU A 129 3.61 31.27 16.85
C LEU A 129 2.16 31.71 17.11
N ARG A 130 1.22 31.49 16.17
CA ARG A 130 -0.21 31.75 16.40
C ARG A 130 -0.78 30.92 17.54
N SER A 131 -0.25 29.71 17.76
CA SER A 131 -0.70 28.83 18.86
C SER A 131 -0.40 29.39 20.25
N ARG A 132 0.64 30.23 20.41
CA ARG A 132 0.96 30.89 21.68
C ARG A 132 -0.10 31.92 22.10
N CYS A 133 -0.70 32.62 21.13
CA CYS A 133 -1.78 33.57 21.41
C CYS A 133 -3.04 32.83 21.93
N ASN A 134 -3.38 31.69 21.31
CA ASN A 134 -4.51 30.88 21.74
C ASN A 134 -4.29 30.18 23.09
N GLN A 135 -3.04 29.87 23.44
CA GLN A 135 -2.70 29.27 24.74
C GLN A 135 -2.72 30.28 25.90
N ALA A 136 -2.47 31.57 25.61
CA ALA A 136 -2.57 32.65 26.59
C ALA A 136 -4.00 33.19 26.76
N VAL A 137 -4.88 32.98 25.76
CA VAL A 137 -6.26 33.51 25.74
C VAL A 137 -7.31 32.43 26.02
N GLY A 138 -7.01 31.15 25.80
CA GLY A 138 -7.96 30.05 25.95
C GLY A 138 -8.05 29.52 27.38
N THR A 139 -9.15 29.79 28.08
CA THR A 139 -9.58 28.97 29.22
C THR A 139 -9.83 27.54 28.73
N SER A 140 -9.40 26.53 29.50
CA SER A 140 -9.70 25.11 29.22
C SER A 140 -11.19 24.91 28.96
N ILE A 141 -11.56 23.95 28.11
CA ILE A 141 -12.97 23.57 27.84
C ILE A 141 -13.69 23.17 29.15
N GLU A 142 -12.94 22.66 30.12
CA GLU A 142 -13.44 22.33 31.47
C GLU A 142 -13.84 23.57 32.27
N VAL A 143 -13.23 24.73 31.99
CA VAL A 143 -13.54 26.03 32.60
C VAL A 143 -14.50 26.79 31.67
N ARG A 144 -15.66 26.19 31.43
CA ARG A 144 -16.75 26.82 30.66
C ARG A 144 -17.61 27.67 31.58
N SER A 145 -17.89 28.92 31.19
CA SER A 145 -18.75 29.81 31.98
C SER A 145 -20.22 29.37 31.96
N GLU A 146 -20.93 29.50 33.09
CA GLU A 146 -22.36 29.14 33.20
C GLU A 146 -23.25 29.93 32.22
N SER A 147 -22.87 31.16 31.89
CA SER A 147 -23.56 31.99 30.91
C SER A 147 -23.58 31.37 29.50
N ALA A 148 -22.58 30.55 29.17
CA ALA A 148 -22.54 29.81 27.91
C ALA A 148 -23.47 28.57 27.91
N ASN A 149 -23.91 28.09 29.09
CA ASN A 149 -24.86 26.97 29.21
C ASN A 149 -26.30 27.42 29.07
N ARG A 150 -26.59 28.71 29.25
CA ARG A 150 -27.94 29.29 29.19
C ARG A 150 -28.32 29.85 27.82
N ARG A 151 -27.52 29.60 26.77
CA ARG A 151 -27.88 30.02 25.41
C ARG A 151 -28.96 29.09 24.88
N THR A 152 -30.16 29.62 24.70
CA THR A 152 -31.19 28.99 23.88
C THR A 152 -31.04 29.48 22.44
N GLU A 153 -31.24 28.58 21.48
CA GLU A 153 -31.29 28.92 20.06
C GLU A 153 -32.50 29.85 19.82
N LYS A 154 -32.29 30.90 19.02
CA LYS A 154 -33.34 31.83 18.59
C LYS A 154 -34.00 31.32 17.33
#